data_AF-A0A9X4KXN6-F1
#
_entry.id   AF-A0A9X4KXN6-F1
#
_cell.length_a   1.000
_cell.length_b   1.000
_cell.length_c   1.000
_cell.angle_alpha   90.00
_cell.angle_beta   90.00
_cell.angle_gamma   90.00
#
_symmetry.space_group_name_H-M   'P 1'
#
loop_
_entity.id
_entity.type
_entity.pdbx_description
1 polymer ?
#
loop_
_entity_poly.entity_id
_entity_poly.type
_entity_poly.pdbx_seq_one_letter_code
_entity_poly.pdbx_strand_id
1 'polypeptide(L)'
;MNGSSFELQVSVLDLADLASRLGVDMKNMKVNIWASKVAGSTRTGLERLAGAKGMKLIGQAVEFRITVSTGSRSLEVKDFGGTYMVRAIVLEDVKAGGSYTAVVYDPSASSLSFVPAVKGTRSDDKKQLSMRSPHNSIYAIMETTNRSFDDLIGHWAKDDVELLAAKQIVEGVSDTRFAPNGKITRAEFLALLVRAMGLRTQADPTAQVFADVPANAWFASEVAAGVKAGLARGVTEERFDPNALVSREQMALMLANALTLAGEPAKAGGYGYVLASFADEEQVSPWARSAAERIAAAGIMRGTADGRMLPKAFATRAEAASTLKRLLLAVHFIDQ
;
A
#
# COMPACT_ATOMS: atom_id res chain seq x y z
N MET A 1 3.75 17.81 21.42
CA MET A 1 4.12 16.83 20.37
C MET A 1 5.30 17.41 19.60
N ASN A 2 6.38 16.65 19.41
CA ASN A 2 7.59 17.08 18.68
C ASN A 2 7.32 17.22 17.16
N GLY A 3 6.36 18.06 16.79
CA GLY A 3 6.13 18.46 15.41
C GLY A 3 5.42 17.49 14.47
N SER A 4 4.86 16.38 14.96
CA SER A 4 3.96 15.55 14.15
C SER A 4 2.65 16.27 13.83
N SER A 5 2.10 16.06 12.64
CA SER A 5 0.84 16.65 12.19
C SER A 5 -0.12 15.59 11.65
N PHE A 6 -1.41 15.94 11.60
CA PHE A 6 -2.47 15.14 11.01
C PHE A 6 -3.45 16.03 10.25
N GLU A 7 -3.67 15.73 8.97
CA GLU A 7 -4.66 16.40 8.13
C GLU A 7 -5.85 15.46 7.93
N LEU A 8 -6.99 15.83 8.51
CA LEU A 8 -8.23 15.09 8.44
C LEU A 8 -9.25 15.82 7.57
N GLN A 9 -9.75 15.14 6.56
CA GLN A 9 -10.95 15.58 5.85
C GLN A 9 -12.17 15.12 6.64
N VAL A 10 -12.92 16.04 7.24
CA VAL A 10 -14.05 15.70 8.12
C VAL A 10 -15.14 14.89 7.37
N SER A 11 -15.29 15.09 6.06
CA SER A 11 -16.24 14.36 5.22
C SER A 11 -16.01 12.85 5.14
N VAL A 12 -14.81 12.36 5.50
CA VAL A 12 -14.54 10.90 5.54
C VAL A 12 -15.11 10.22 6.78
N LEU A 13 -15.53 11.01 7.77
CA LEU A 13 -16.26 10.51 8.93
C LEU A 13 -17.73 10.41 8.51
N ASP A 14 -18.26 9.19 8.35
CA ASP A 14 -19.69 8.99 8.16
C ASP A 14 -20.42 9.29 9.48
N LEU A 15 -20.60 10.58 9.75
CA LEU A 15 -21.20 11.07 10.99
C LEU A 15 -22.66 10.61 11.13
N ALA A 16 -23.35 10.31 10.03
CA ALA A 16 -24.70 9.78 10.05
C ALA A 16 -24.73 8.32 10.52
N ASP A 17 -23.88 7.45 9.96
CA ASP A 17 -23.70 6.07 10.45
C ASP A 17 -23.26 6.06 11.92
N LEU A 18 -22.26 6.87 12.26
CA LEU A 18 -21.73 6.95 13.62
C LEU A 18 -22.79 7.43 14.63
N ALA A 19 -23.61 8.42 14.26
CA ALA A 19 -24.75 8.88 15.06
C ALA A 19 -25.79 7.77 15.26
N SER A 20 -26.13 7.05 14.19
CA SER A 20 -27.06 5.91 14.23
C SER A 20 -26.56 4.81 15.18
N ARG A 21 -25.28 4.43 15.06
CA ARG A 21 -24.64 3.42 15.91
C ARG A 21 -24.51 3.84 17.37
N LEU A 22 -24.35 5.14 17.63
CA LEU A 22 -24.33 5.69 18.99
C LEU A 22 -25.75 5.88 19.57
N GLY A 23 -26.78 5.93 18.72
CA GLY A 23 -28.18 6.17 19.07
C GLY A 23 -28.43 7.61 19.51
N VAL A 24 -27.82 8.58 18.83
CA VAL A 24 -27.80 10.00 19.23
C VAL A 24 -27.92 10.94 18.03
N ASP A 25 -28.38 12.17 18.26
CA ASP A 25 -28.28 13.22 17.24
C ASP A 25 -26.82 13.60 16.96
N MET A 26 -26.49 13.82 15.68
CA MET A 26 -25.16 14.25 15.23
C MET A 26 -24.64 15.50 15.96
N LYS A 27 -25.53 16.46 16.29
CA LYS A 27 -25.19 17.69 17.01
C LYS A 27 -24.63 17.46 18.43
N ASN A 28 -24.89 16.30 19.02
CA ASN A 28 -24.44 15.93 20.36
C ASN A 28 -23.13 15.15 20.35
N MET A 29 -22.56 14.89 19.17
CA MET A 29 -21.32 14.16 19.02
C MET A 29 -20.11 15.08 19.14
N LYS A 30 -19.05 14.53 19.73
CA LYS A 30 -17.72 15.14 19.76
C LYS A 30 -16.75 14.23 19.02
N VAL A 31 -16.05 14.79 18.04
CA VAL A 31 -14.92 14.13 17.39
C VAL A 31 -13.67 14.48 18.17
N ASN A 32 -13.00 13.46 18.70
CA ASN A 32 -11.76 13.59 19.43
C ASN A 32 -10.62 13.00 18.61
N ILE A 33 -9.51 13.72 18.53
CA ILE A 33 -8.34 13.35 17.73
C ILE A 33 -7.12 13.35 18.64
N TRP A 34 -6.38 12.24 18.63
CA TRP A 34 -5.14 12.08 19.40
C TRP A 34 -3.98 11.71 18.47
N ALA A 35 -2.80 12.23 18.81
CA ALA A 35 -1.53 11.88 18.22
C ALA A 35 -0.51 11.64 19.36
N SER A 36 -0.56 10.47 19.97
CA SER A 36 0.15 10.18 21.22
C SER A 36 1.51 9.53 20.96
N LYS A 37 2.55 9.95 21.68
CA LYS A 37 3.86 9.28 21.62
C LYS A 37 3.73 7.86 22.17
N VAL A 38 4.21 6.87 21.42
CA VAL A 38 4.24 5.47 21.86
C VAL A 38 5.43 5.25 22.79
N ALA A 39 5.17 4.63 23.95
CA ALA A 39 6.14 4.38 25.01
C ALA A 39 5.93 3.00 25.66
N GLY A 40 6.76 2.66 26.65
CA GLY A 40 6.63 1.43 27.43
C GLY A 40 6.73 0.15 26.58
N SER A 41 5.99 -0.88 26.98
CA SER A 41 6.00 -2.21 26.34
C SER A 41 5.64 -2.17 24.85
N THR A 42 4.73 -1.29 24.43
CA THR A 42 4.36 -1.12 23.02
C THR A 42 5.56 -0.66 22.20
N ARG A 43 6.34 0.32 22.70
CA ARG A 43 7.56 0.76 22.02
C ARG A 43 8.63 -0.33 21.99
N THR A 44 8.84 -1.03 23.10
CA THR A 44 9.80 -2.15 23.16
C THR A 44 9.42 -3.27 22.18
N GLY A 45 8.13 -3.57 22.03
CA GLY A 45 7.64 -4.54 21.04
C GLY A 45 7.94 -4.11 19.61
N LEU A 46 7.70 -2.84 19.29
CA LEU A 46 8.04 -2.23 18.00
C LEU A 46 9.54 -2.32 17.69
N GLU A 47 10.40 -1.90 18.62
CA GLU A 47 11.86 -1.90 18.44
C GLU A 47 12.40 -3.33 18.27
N ARG A 48 11.89 -4.30 19.03
CA ARG A 48 12.25 -5.72 18.90
C ARG A 48 11.88 -6.27 17.52
N LEU A 49 10.66 -5.99 17.04
CA LEU A 49 10.19 -6.46 15.75
C LEU A 49 10.94 -5.79 14.58
N ALA A 50 11.22 -4.49 14.70
CA ALA A 50 12.06 -3.77 13.74
C ALA A 50 13.47 -4.38 13.67
N GLY A 51 14.11 -4.60 14.82
CA GLY A 51 15.45 -5.20 14.91
C GLY A 51 15.53 -6.59 14.27
N ALA A 52 14.51 -7.44 14.48
CA ALA A 52 14.41 -8.75 13.84
C ALA A 52 14.34 -8.68 12.29
N LYS A 53 13.85 -7.57 11.73
CA LYS A 53 13.83 -7.30 10.29
C LYS A 53 15.05 -6.52 9.78
N GLY A 54 16.04 -6.26 10.63
CA GLY A 54 17.21 -5.46 10.29
C GLY A 54 16.93 -3.96 10.17
N MET A 55 15.84 -3.48 10.78
CA MET A 55 15.43 -2.08 10.77
C MET A 55 15.65 -1.44 12.14
N LYS A 56 15.85 -0.12 12.16
CA LYS A 56 16.00 0.66 13.39
C LYS A 56 14.94 1.75 13.46
N LEU A 57 14.23 1.85 14.59
CA LEU A 57 13.30 2.95 14.85
C LEU A 57 14.07 4.28 14.92
N ILE A 58 13.61 5.28 14.17
CA ILE A 58 14.15 6.63 14.16
C ILE A 58 13.17 7.58 14.85
N GLY A 59 13.66 8.33 15.84
CA GLY A 59 12.86 9.26 16.63
C GLY A 59 11.71 8.58 17.40
N GLN A 60 10.50 9.07 17.17
CA GLN A 60 9.28 8.63 17.85
C GLN A 60 8.36 7.79 16.96
N ALA A 61 7.67 6.84 17.58
CA ALA A 61 6.45 6.26 17.05
C ALA A 61 5.24 7.02 17.62
N VAL A 62 4.21 7.22 16.80
CA VAL A 62 3.03 8.03 17.13
C VAL A 62 1.76 7.22 16.86
N GLU A 63 0.91 7.10 17.87
CA GLU A 63 -0.43 6.56 17.74
C GLU A 63 -1.39 7.68 17.31
N PHE A 64 -1.94 7.55 16.10
CA PHE A 64 -3.01 8.41 15.64
C PHE A 64 -4.35 7.72 15.88
N ARG A 65 -5.21 8.33 16.68
CA ARG A 65 -6.51 7.79 17.06
C ARG A 65 -7.60 8.84 16.86
N ILE A 66 -8.73 8.42 16.32
CA ILE A 66 -9.93 9.24 16.25
C ILE A 66 -11.06 8.49 16.92
N THR A 67 -11.79 9.17 17.79
CA THR A 67 -13.05 8.64 18.32
C THR A 67 -14.18 9.63 18.15
N VAL A 68 -15.39 9.12 18.03
CA VAL A 68 -16.63 9.89 18.11
C VAL A 68 -17.34 9.48 19.38
N SER A 69 -17.59 10.46 20.25
CA SER A 69 -18.14 10.23 21.59
C SER A 69 -19.39 11.06 21.86
N THR A 70 -20.28 10.50 22.68
CA THR A 70 -21.45 11.20 23.25
C THR A 70 -21.60 10.83 24.72
N GLY A 71 -21.50 11.81 25.63
CA GLY A 71 -21.58 11.54 27.07
C GLY A 71 -20.60 10.44 27.49
N SER A 72 -21.11 9.25 27.86
CA SER A 72 -20.33 8.07 28.26
C SER A 72 -19.98 7.08 27.15
N ARG A 73 -20.55 7.22 25.93
CA ARG A 73 -20.29 6.31 24.80
C ARG A 73 -19.19 6.86 23.89
N SER A 74 -18.38 5.97 23.33
CA SER A 74 -17.30 6.32 22.39
C SER A 74 -17.11 5.20 21.36
N LEU A 75 -17.04 5.56 20.08
CA LEU A 75 -16.66 4.68 18.98
C LEU A 75 -15.34 5.13 18.39
N GLU A 76 -14.44 4.19 18.14
CA GLU A 76 -13.19 4.48 17.43
C GLU A 76 -13.39 4.38 15.92
N VAL A 77 -12.94 5.41 15.21
CA VAL A 77 -12.90 5.42 13.74
C VAL A 77 -11.54 4.86 13.33
N LYS A 78 -11.55 3.64 12.81
CA LYS A 78 -10.33 2.90 12.45
C LYS A 78 -9.95 3.00 10.98
N ASP A 79 -10.92 3.21 10.09
CA ASP A 79 -10.77 3.18 8.64
C ASP A 79 -11.56 4.33 8.01
N PHE A 80 -11.10 4.85 6.87
CA PHE A 80 -11.67 6.00 6.16
C PHE A 80 -12.24 5.63 4.79
N GLY A 81 -12.67 4.37 4.63
CA GLY A 81 -13.30 3.90 3.39
C GLY A 81 -12.35 3.96 2.18
N GLY A 82 -11.04 3.79 2.42
CA GLY A 82 -10.02 3.90 1.37
C GLY A 82 -9.52 5.32 1.09
N THR A 83 -10.05 6.35 1.76
CA THR A 83 -9.58 7.74 1.57
C THR A 83 -8.28 7.98 2.34
N TYR A 84 -7.20 8.35 1.64
CA TYR A 84 -5.89 8.58 2.24
C TYR A 84 -5.83 9.91 2.98
N MET A 85 -5.60 9.85 4.29
CA MET A 85 -5.29 11.02 5.12
C MET A 85 -3.78 11.22 5.23
N VAL A 86 -3.35 12.47 5.37
CA VAL A 86 -1.92 12.83 5.50
C VAL A 86 -1.55 12.94 6.98
N ARG A 87 -0.43 12.32 7.35
CA ARG A 87 0.19 12.47 8.68
C ARG A 87 1.66 12.71 8.51
N ALA A 88 2.26 13.58 9.31
CA ALA A 88 3.70 13.76 9.29
C ALA A 88 4.34 13.37 10.61
N ILE A 89 5.51 12.75 10.53
CA ILE A 89 6.43 12.58 11.67
C ILE A 89 7.75 13.25 11.29
N VAL A 90 8.21 14.15 12.16
CA VAL A 90 9.52 14.81 12.04
C VAL A 90 10.62 13.76 12.14
N LEU A 91 11.58 13.83 11.22
CA LEU A 91 12.76 12.99 11.24
C LEU A 91 13.78 13.58 12.22
N GLU A 92 14.09 12.83 13.27
CA GLU A 92 15.18 13.11 14.21
C GLU A 92 16.38 12.23 13.82
N ASP A 93 17.62 12.68 14.04
CA ASP A 93 18.84 11.88 13.84
C ASP A 93 19.04 11.27 12.43
N VAL A 94 18.69 12.01 11.38
CA VAL A 94 18.86 11.57 9.97
C VAL A 94 20.33 11.53 9.59
N LYS A 95 20.80 10.39 9.09
CA LYS A 95 22.12 10.23 8.49
C LYS A 95 22.08 10.65 7.02
N ALA A 96 23.12 11.34 6.57
CA ALA A 96 23.31 11.59 5.14
C ALA A 96 23.34 10.26 4.36
N GLY A 97 22.52 10.14 3.32
CA GLY A 97 22.40 8.91 2.53
C GLY A 97 21.61 7.77 3.17
N GLY A 98 20.99 7.97 4.35
CA GLY A 98 20.15 6.95 4.98
C GLY A 98 18.87 6.65 4.19
N SER A 99 18.49 5.37 4.16
CA SER A 99 17.22 4.90 3.61
C SER A 99 16.18 4.82 4.73
N TYR A 100 14.99 5.39 4.48
CA TYR A 100 13.91 5.44 5.45
C TYR A 100 12.61 4.95 4.86
N THR A 101 11.83 4.24 5.67
CA THR A 101 10.47 3.85 5.33
C THR A 101 9.53 4.11 6.49
N ALA A 102 8.29 4.52 6.19
CA ALA A 102 7.24 4.57 7.19
C ALA A 102 6.58 3.19 7.30
N VAL A 103 6.19 2.84 8.52
CA VAL A 103 5.48 1.61 8.82
C VAL A 103 4.32 1.84 9.76
N VAL A 104 3.29 1.01 9.61
CA VAL A 104 2.28 0.77 10.64
C VAL A 104 2.74 -0.38 11.51
N TYR A 105 2.61 -0.20 12.82
CA TYR A 105 2.80 -1.26 13.81
C TYR A 105 1.45 -1.69 14.36
N ASP A 106 1.15 -2.98 14.26
CA ASP A 106 0.01 -3.60 14.94
C ASP A 106 0.53 -4.45 16.12
N PRO A 107 0.35 -3.99 17.38
CA PRO A 107 0.78 -4.73 18.56
C PRO A 107 0.06 -6.08 18.74
N SER A 108 -1.22 -6.20 18.33
CA SER A 108 -1.97 -7.44 18.53
C SER A 108 -1.58 -8.50 17.52
N ALA A 109 -1.29 -8.08 16.28
CA ALA A 109 -0.78 -8.97 15.24
C ALA A 109 0.75 -9.16 15.29
N SER A 110 1.46 -8.41 16.13
CA SER A 110 2.93 -8.35 16.16
C SER A 110 3.53 -8.17 14.76
N SER A 111 2.98 -7.21 13.99
CA SER A 111 3.32 -7.01 12.58
C SER A 111 3.76 -5.58 12.27
N LEU A 112 4.61 -5.46 11.25
CA LEU A 112 4.98 -4.18 10.61
C LEU A 112 4.57 -4.22 9.16
N SER A 113 3.89 -3.19 8.69
CA SER A 113 3.48 -3.06 7.28
C SER A 113 3.92 -1.72 6.73
N PHE A 114 4.33 -1.70 5.46
CA PHE A 114 4.68 -0.48 4.74
C PHE A 114 3.54 0.54 4.77
N VAL A 115 3.91 1.82 4.85
CA VAL A 115 2.99 2.95 4.66
C VAL A 115 3.56 3.87 3.59
N PRO A 116 2.76 4.25 2.58
CA PRO A 116 3.10 5.30 1.64
C PRO A 116 3.63 6.54 2.34
N ALA A 117 4.81 7.02 1.96
CA ALA A 117 5.42 8.19 2.56
C ALA A 117 6.38 8.88 1.61
N VAL A 118 6.37 10.21 1.65
CA VAL A 118 7.27 11.09 0.90
C VAL A 118 8.00 12.02 1.84
N LYS A 119 9.23 12.40 1.47
CA LYS A 119 10.00 13.41 2.19
C LYS A 119 9.30 14.76 2.09
N GLY A 120 9.24 15.45 3.23
CA GLY A 120 8.73 16.81 3.33
C GLY A 120 9.67 17.67 4.17
N THR A 121 9.45 18.98 4.10
CA THR A 121 10.07 19.96 5.01
C THR A 121 8.95 20.73 5.68
N ARG A 122 9.01 20.82 7.01
CA ARG A 122 8.05 21.58 7.82
C ARG A 122 8.36 23.08 7.73
N SER A 123 7.43 23.93 8.17
CA SER A 123 7.59 25.39 8.17
C SER A 123 8.75 25.91 9.03
N ASP A 124 9.33 25.09 9.91
CA ASP A 124 10.52 25.41 10.71
C ASP A 124 11.79 24.69 10.19
N ASP A 125 11.82 24.37 8.89
CA ASP A 125 12.93 23.72 8.17
C ASP A 125 13.29 22.29 8.61
N LYS A 126 12.54 21.71 9.56
CA LYS A 126 12.73 20.32 9.96
C LYS A 126 12.26 19.36 8.88
N LYS A 127 13.09 18.35 8.58
CA LYS A 127 12.72 17.26 7.67
C LYS A 127 11.68 16.37 8.31
N GLN A 128 10.75 15.86 7.51
CA GLN A 128 9.69 14.95 7.95
C GLN A 128 9.42 13.89 6.89
N LEU A 129 8.82 12.78 7.28
CA LEU A 129 8.10 11.91 6.35
C LEU A 129 6.61 12.19 6.46
N SER A 130 6.00 12.52 5.33
CA SER A 130 4.56 12.73 5.20
C SER A 130 3.95 11.44 4.68
N MET A 131 3.26 10.73 5.55
CA MET A 131 2.62 9.46 5.32
C MET A 131 1.20 9.66 4.79
N ARG A 132 0.79 8.82 3.85
CA ARG A 132 -0.59 8.71 3.37
C ARG A 132 -1.13 7.37 3.83
N SER A 133 -2.24 7.37 4.57
CA SER A 133 -2.89 6.13 5.00
C SER A 133 -4.40 6.30 5.21
N PRO A 134 -5.21 5.31 4.79
CA PRO A 134 -6.67 5.33 4.93
C PRO A 134 -7.18 4.81 6.27
N HIS A 135 -6.32 4.62 7.27
CA HIS A 135 -6.71 4.08 8.57
C HIS A 135 -5.95 4.74 9.73
N ASN A 136 -6.45 4.56 10.96
CA ASN A 136 -5.80 5.00 12.19
C ASN A 136 -5.03 3.83 12.82
N SER A 137 -3.82 4.13 13.30
CA SER A 137 -2.89 3.13 13.83
C SER A 137 -1.70 3.77 14.55
N ILE A 138 -0.74 2.93 14.95
CA ILE A 138 0.59 3.35 15.37
C ILE A 138 1.49 3.44 14.13
N TYR A 139 2.09 4.61 13.93
CA TYR A 139 2.99 4.90 12.83
C TYR A 139 4.40 5.15 13.34
N ALA A 140 5.38 4.68 12.59
CA ALA A 140 6.79 4.81 12.92
C ALA A 140 7.63 4.99 11.66
N ILE A 141 8.79 5.62 11.82
CA ILE A 141 9.80 5.73 10.77
C ILE A 141 10.95 4.78 11.10
N MET A 142 11.32 3.98 10.12
CA MET A 142 12.39 3.00 10.22
C MET A 142 13.55 3.42 9.31
N GLU A 143 14.77 3.43 9.86
CA GLU A 143 15.99 3.34 9.07
C GLU A 143 16.11 1.89 8.56
N THR A 144 16.31 1.75 7.27
CA THR A 144 16.44 0.46 6.60
C THR A 144 17.80 0.34 5.94
N THR A 145 18.29 -0.90 5.83
CA THR A 145 19.47 -1.22 5.04
C THR A 145 19.05 -1.55 3.62
N ASN A 146 19.97 -1.31 2.67
CA ASN A 146 19.77 -1.78 1.31
C ASN A 146 19.68 -3.30 1.32
N ARG A 147 18.65 -3.84 0.66
CA ARG A 147 18.51 -5.27 0.40
C ARG A 147 19.05 -5.54 -0.99
N SER A 148 19.83 -6.61 -1.13
CA SER A 148 20.36 -7.05 -2.41
C SER A 148 20.10 -8.53 -2.63
N PHE A 149 19.96 -8.93 -3.89
CA PHE A 149 19.72 -10.32 -4.27
C PHE A 149 20.72 -10.75 -5.34
N ASP A 150 21.28 -11.95 -5.19
CA ASP A 150 22.34 -12.47 -6.06
C ASP A 150 21.84 -12.66 -7.50
N ASP A 151 20.58 -13.09 -7.65
CA ASP A 151 19.94 -13.32 -8.94
C ASP A 151 19.42 -12.05 -9.63
N LEU A 152 19.73 -10.86 -9.08
CA LEU A 152 19.48 -9.56 -9.70
C LEU A 152 20.75 -8.89 -10.25
N ILE A 153 21.94 -9.47 -10.09
CA ILE A 153 23.18 -8.91 -10.64
C ILE A 153 23.07 -8.83 -12.16
N GLY A 154 23.11 -7.61 -12.71
CA GLY A 154 22.94 -7.35 -14.15
C GLY A 154 21.48 -7.44 -14.65
N HIS A 155 20.51 -7.69 -13.77
CA HIS A 155 19.10 -7.76 -14.14
C HIS A 155 18.48 -6.35 -14.18
N TRP A 156 17.69 -6.06 -15.22
CA TRP A 156 17.09 -4.73 -15.47
C TRP A 156 16.19 -4.22 -14.32
N ALA A 157 15.60 -5.14 -13.56
CA ALA A 157 14.69 -4.83 -12.46
C ALA A 157 15.39 -4.68 -11.09
N LYS A 158 16.73 -4.76 -11.04
CA LYS A 158 17.49 -4.75 -9.78
C LYS A 158 17.09 -3.59 -8.88
N ASP A 159 17.25 -2.36 -9.36
CA ASP A 159 17.02 -1.17 -8.54
C ASP A 159 15.56 -1.04 -8.10
N ASP A 160 14.62 -1.39 -8.98
CA ASP A 160 13.19 -1.37 -8.67
C ASP A 160 12.85 -2.37 -7.55
N VAL A 161 13.39 -3.59 -7.61
CA VAL A 161 13.17 -4.64 -6.60
C VAL A 161 13.84 -4.31 -5.28
N GLU A 162 15.11 -3.89 -5.30
CA GLU A 162 15.89 -3.59 -4.10
C GLU A 162 15.28 -2.39 -3.34
N LEU A 163 14.79 -1.37 -4.06
CA LEU A 163 14.04 -0.25 -3.47
C LEU A 163 12.77 -0.74 -2.76
N LEU A 164 11.95 -1.56 -3.42
CA LEU A 164 10.71 -2.06 -2.82
C LEU A 164 10.98 -3.03 -1.66
N ALA A 165 12.09 -3.78 -1.69
CA ALA A 165 12.50 -4.64 -0.58
C ALA A 165 12.96 -3.81 0.62
N ALA A 166 13.72 -2.74 0.40
CA ALA A 166 14.11 -1.78 1.44
C ALA A 166 12.90 -1.06 2.06
N LYS A 167 11.81 -0.91 1.30
CA LYS A 167 10.50 -0.41 1.78
C LYS A 167 9.61 -1.49 2.40
N GLN A 168 10.06 -2.74 2.47
CA GLN A 168 9.29 -3.89 2.99
C GLN A 168 8.01 -4.19 2.19
N ILE A 169 7.98 -3.84 0.90
CA ILE A 169 6.84 -4.12 0.01
C ILE A 169 6.99 -5.49 -0.64
N VAL A 170 8.19 -5.83 -1.11
CA VAL A 170 8.51 -7.13 -1.71
C VAL A 170 9.49 -7.90 -0.84
N GLU A 171 9.40 -9.22 -0.89
CA GLU A 171 10.31 -10.14 -0.21
C GLU A 171 10.89 -11.12 -1.24
N GLY A 172 12.13 -11.57 -0.98
CA GLY A 172 12.76 -12.62 -1.77
C GLY A 172 12.07 -13.97 -1.59
N VAL A 173 12.38 -14.91 -2.48
CA VAL A 173 12.05 -16.33 -2.28
C VAL A 173 13.01 -16.99 -1.27
N SER A 174 14.14 -16.32 -1.00
CA SER A 174 15.06 -16.58 0.12
C SER A 174 15.73 -15.27 0.52
N ASP A 175 16.60 -15.32 1.54
CA ASP A 175 17.38 -14.15 1.99
C ASP A 175 18.29 -13.56 0.90
N THR A 176 18.71 -14.38 -0.07
CA THR A 176 19.66 -13.98 -1.12
C THR A 176 19.08 -14.01 -2.54
N ARG A 177 17.85 -14.51 -2.73
CA ARG A 177 17.23 -14.64 -4.05
C ARG A 177 15.84 -14.02 -4.16
N PHE A 178 15.59 -13.34 -5.28
CA PHE A 178 14.29 -12.77 -5.60
C PHE A 178 13.49 -13.58 -6.62
N ALA A 179 14.14 -14.36 -7.48
CA ALA A 179 13.56 -15.05 -8.63
C ALA A 179 12.82 -14.11 -9.62
N PRO A 180 13.51 -13.13 -10.23
CA PRO A 180 12.89 -12.07 -11.03
C PRO A 180 12.06 -12.57 -12.21
N ASN A 181 12.48 -13.68 -12.85
CA ASN A 181 11.79 -14.27 -14.00
C ASN A 181 10.71 -15.29 -13.63
N GLY A 182 10.55 -15.61 -12.33
CA GLY A 182 9.48 -16.46 -11.84
C GLY A 182 8.12 -15.82 -12.11
N LYS A 183 7.13 -16.63 -12.47
CA LYS A 183 5.75 -16.16 -12.65
C LYS A 183 5.11 -15.89 -11.28
N ILE A 184 4.20 -14.93 -11.24
CA ILE A 184 3.51 -14.51 -10.02
C ILE A 184 2.03 -14.87 -10.10
N THR A 185 1.45 -15.34 -8.99
CA THR A 185 0.03 -15.66 -8.92
C THR A 185 -0.83 -14.41 -8.74
N ARG A 186 -2.14 -14.54 -8.97
CA ARG A 186 -3.12 -13.48 -8.72
C ARG A 186 -3.13 -13.05 -7.26
N ALA A 187 -3.09 -14.00 -6.32
CA ALA A 187 -3.04 -13.69 -4.89
C ALA A 187 -1.74 -13.01 -4.48
N GLU A 188 -0.60 -13.47 -4.99
CA GLU A 188 0.70 -12.84 -4.73
C GLU A 188 0.73 -11.40 -5.24
N PHE A 189 0.30 -11.15 -6.47
CA PHE A 189 0.29 -9.79 -7.01
C PHE A 189 -0.66 -8.87 -6.22
N LEU A 190 -1.86 -9.33 -5.88
CA LEU A 190 -2.79 -8.55 -5.08
C LEU A 190 -2.24 -8.26 -3.68
N ALA A 191 -1.57 -9.23 -3.04
CA ALA A 191 -0.92 -9.04 -1.74
C ALA A 191 0.16 -7.95 -1.79
N LEU A 192 1.00 -7.96 -2.83
CA LEU A 192 1.99 -6.90 -3.03
C LEU A 192 1.34 -5.54 -3.26
N LEU A 193 0.25 -5.49 -4.04
CA LEU A 193 -0.47 -4.25 -4.31
C LEU A 193 -1.15 -3.68 -3.06
N VAL A 194 -1.84 -4.51 -2.27
CA VAL A 194 -2.46 -4.13 -0.99
C VAL A 194 -1.42 -3.55 -0.04
N ARG A 195 -0.26 -4.20 0.06
CA ARG A 195 0.87 -3.73 0.87
C ARG A 195 1.45 -2.43 0.35
N ALA A 196 1.67 -2.31 -0.96
CA ALA A 196 2.18 -1.09 -1.60
C ALA A 196 1.24 0.10 -1.36
N MET A 197 -0.06 -0.13 -1.39
CA MET A 197 -1.08 0.88 -1.10
C MET A 197 -1.23 1.16 0.41
N GLY A 198 -0.50 0.46 1.30
CA GLY A 198 -0.58 0.68 2.75
C GLY A 198 -1.96 0.38 3.35
N LEU A 199 -2.73 -0.49 2.69
CA LEU A 199 -4.06 -0.87 3.15
C LEU A 199 -3.96 -1.75 4.39
N ARG A 200 -4.93 -1.58 5.29
CA ARG A 200 -5.01 -2.40 6.49
C ARG A 200 -5.48 -3.80 6.12
N THR A 201 -4.67 -4.81 6.44
CA THR A 201 -5.10 -6.20 6.47
C THR A 201 -5.55 -6.51 7.89
N GLN A 202 -6.76 -7.06 8.04
CA GLN A 202 -7.21 -7.61 9.31
C GLN A 202 -7.61 -9.05 9.06
N ALA A 203 -7.11 -9.95 9.90
CA ALA A 203 -7.65 -11.29 9.97
C ALA A 203 -9.07 -11.19 10.52
N ASP A 204 -10.06 -11.26 9.64
CA ASP A 204 -11.44 -11.46 10.01
C ASP A 204 -11.83 -12.88 9.57
N PRO A 205 -11.93 -13.84 10.51
CA PRO A 205 -12.31 -15.22 10.21
C PRO A 205 -13.69 -15.35 9.58
N THR A 206 -14.54 -14.31 9.67
CA THR A 206 -15.89 -14.29 9.09
C THR A 206 -15.94 -13.65 7.70
N ALA A 207 -14.85 -13.01 7.26
CA ALA A 207 -14.75 -12.33 5.98
C ALA A 207 -14.35 -13.27 4.84
N GLN A 208 -14.80 -14.54 4.84
CA GLN A 208 -14.55 -15.42 3.70
C GLN A 208 -15.27 -14.86 2.47
N VAL A 209 -14.51 -14.14 1.63
CA VAL A 209 -15.03 -13.44 0.45
C VAL A 209 -15.32 -14.41 -0.70
N PHE A 210 -14.53 -15.49 -0.81
CA PHE A 210 -14.61 -16.47 -1.89
C PHE A 210 -14.46 -17.90 -1.35
N ALA A 211 -15.10 -18.86 -2.01
CA ALA A 211 -15.06 -20.27 -1.62
C ALA A 211 -13.65 -20.87 -1.75
N ASP A 212 -12.85 -20.40 -2.72
CA ASP A 212 -11.48 -20.86 -2.96
C ASP A 212 -10.40 -20.04 -2.23
N VAL A 213 -10.80 -19.24 -1.25
CA VAL A 213 -9.90 -18.50 -0.34
C VAL A 213 -10.16 -18.95 1.10
N PRO A 214 -9.47 -20.00 1.58
CA PRO A 214 -9.58 -20.45 2.97
C PRO A 214 -9.17 -19.33 3.94
N ALA A 215 -9.90 -19.15 5.05
CA ALA A 215 -9.65 -18.06 6.00
C ALA A 215 -8.25 -18.10 6.64
N ASN A 216 -7.60 -19.27 6.68
CA ASN A 216 -6.25 -19.46 7.20
C ASN A 216 -5.15 -19.42 6.12
N ALA A 217 -5.51 -19.20 4.84
CA ALA A 217 -4.51 -19.03 3.79
C ALA A 217 -3.71 -17.76 4.04
N TRP A 218 -2.41 -17.80 3.75
CA TRP A 218 -1.50 -16.67 4.01
C TRP A 218 -1.92 -15.37 3.30
N PHE A 219 -2.63 -15.48 2.17
CA PHE A 219 -3.12 -14.37 1.35
C PHE A 219 -4.56 -13.95 1.67
N ALA A 220 -5.25 -14.63 2.59
CA ALA A 220 -6.68 -14.43 2.80
C ALA A 220 -7.01 -12.98 3.21
N SER A 221 -6.21 -12.42 4.13
CA SER A 221 -6.40 -11.06 4.62
C SER A 221 -6.14 -10.02 3.54
N GLU A 222 -5.15 -10.26 2.68
CA GLU A 222 -4.81 -9.41 1.55
C GLU A 222 -5.89 -9.45 0.46
N VAL A 223 -6.41 -10.64 0.13
CA VAL A 223 -7.52 -10.77 -0.82
C VAL A 223 -8.75 -10.02 -0.31
N ALA A 224 -9.10 -10.20 0.97
CA ALA A 224 -10.23 -9.51 1.58
C ALA A 224 -10.04 -7.98 1.55
N ALA A 225 -8.87 -7.48 1.95
CA ALA A 225 -8.57 -6.05 1.94
C ALA A 225 -8.59 -5.48 0.51
N GLY A 226 -7.99 -6.19 -0.45
CA GLY A 226 -7.93 -5.78 -1.86
C GLY A 226 -9.31 -5.72 -2.51
N VAL A 227 -10.19 -6.69 -2.22
CA VAL A 227 -11.56 -6.70 -2.75
C VAL A 227 -12.41 -5.61 -2.11
N LYS A 228 -12.32 -5.45 -0.78
CA LYS A 228 -13.02 -4.38 -0.04
C LYS A 228 -12.62 -2.99 -0.56
N ALA A 229 -11.34 -2.79 -0.87
CA ALA A 229 -10.83 -1.55 -1.45
C ALA A 229 -11.07 -1.41 -2.96
N GLY A 230 -11.72 -2.39 -3.60
CA GLY A 230 -12.02 -2.38 -5.02
C GLY A 230 -10.82 -2.59 -5.94
N LEU A 231 -9.67 -3.04 -5.42
CA LEU A 231 -8.46 -3.30 -6.21
C LEU A 231 -8.64 -4.51 -7.14
N ALA A 232 -9.37 -5.52 -6.69
CA ALA A 232 -9.62 -6.74 -7.46
C ALA A 232 -11.06 -7.23 -7.26
N ARG A 233 -11.49 -8.10 -8.17
CA ARG A 233 -12.74 -8.86 -8.09
C ARG A 233 -12.45 -10.33 -8.36
N GLY A 234 -13.39 -11.19 -7.98
CA GLY A 234 -13.34 -12.61 -8.32
C GLY A 234 -13.37 -12.83 -9.83
N VAL A 235 -12.89 -13.99 -10.26
CA VAL A 235 -13.09 -14.47 -11.64
C VAL A 235 -14.55 -14.89 -11.88
N THR A 236 -15.24 -15.25 -10.79
CA THR A 236 -16.70 -15.36 -10.68
C THR A 236 -17.15 -14.71 -9.37
N GLU A 237 -18.45 -14.72 -9.08
CA GLU A 237 -18.97 -14.22 -7.80
C GLU A 237 -18.43 -15.01 -6.60
N GLU A 238 -18.20 -16.32 -6.76
CA GLU A 238 -17.80 -17.23 -5.67
C GLU A 238 -16.31 -17.59 -5.67
N ARG A 239 -15.56 -17.25 -6.74
CA ARG A 239 -14.16 -17.65 -6.91
C ARG A 239 -13.21 -16.51 -7.21
N PHE A 240 -12.05 -16.51 -6.56
CA PHE A 240 -10.95 -15.57 -6.81
C PHE A 240 -9.86 -16.12 -7.75
N ASP A 241 -9.66 -17.44 -7.71
CA ASP A 241 -8.57 -18.16 -8.37
C ASP A 241 -7.16 -17.71 -7.90
N PRO A 242 -6.84 -17.85 -6.59
CA PRO A 242 -5.65 -17.25 -5.99
C PRO A 242 -4.33 -17.80 -6.54
N ASN A 243 -4.30 -19.08 -6.91
CA ASN A 243 -3.09 -19.77 -7.35
C ASN A 243 -2.86 -19.69 -8.88
N ALA A 244 -3.83 -19.18 -9.64
CA ALA A 244 -3.62 -18.95 -11.06
C ALA A 244 -2.61 -17.83 -11.29
N LEU A 245 -1.79 -17.98 -12.33
CA LEU A 245 -0.85 -16.96 -12.76
C LEU A 245 -1.60 -15.71 -13.23
N VAL A 246 -1.14 -14.53 -12.84
CA VAL A 246 -1.77 -13.27 -13.25
C VAL A 246 -1.32 -12.90 -14.67
N SER A 247 -2.28 -12.61 -15.55
CA SER A 247 -1.97 -12.07 -16.87
C SER A 247 -1.67 -10.57 -16.80
N ARG A 248 -0.96 -10.04 -17.80
CA ARG A 248 -0.64 -8.61 -17.86
C ARG A 248 -1.88 -7.72 -17.94
N GLU A 249 -2.94 -8.14 -18.63
CA GLU A 249 -4.22 -7.39 -18.64
C GLU A 249 -4.95 -7.42 -17.28
N GLN A 250 -4.83 -8.52 -16.51
CA GLN A 250 -5.38 -8.59 -15.15
C GLN A 250 -4.60 -7.68 -14.20
N MET A 251 -3.28 -7.65 -14.31
CA MET A 251 -2.45 -6.70 -13.57
C MET A 251 -2.81 -5.25 -13.91
N ALA A 252 -2.99 -4.93 -15.19
CA ALA A 252 -3.38 -3.59 -15.62
C ALA A 252 -4.72 -3.17 -14.98
N LEU A 253 -5.70 -4.08 -14.91
CA LEU A 253 -6.96 -3.81 -14.21
C LEU A 253 -6.76 -3.49 -12.73
N MET A 254 -5.99 -4.31 -12.00
CA MET A 254 -5.76 -4.07 -10.57
C MET A 254 -4.97 -2.78 -10.29
N LEU A 255 -3.97 -2.48 -11.12
CA LEU A 255 -3.21 -1.23 -11.06
C LEU A 255 -4.10 -0.01 -11.38
N ALA A 256 -5.03 -0.14 -12.34
CA ALA A 256 -5.96 0.94 -12.67
C ALA A 256 -6.91 1.21 -11.50
N ASN A 257 -7.40 0.17 -10.83
CA ASN A 257 -8.21 0.34 -9.63
C ASN A 257 -7.41 1.01 -8.50
N ALA A 258 -6.13 0.66 -8.33
CA ALA A 258 -5.26 1.31 -7.35
C ALA A 258 -5.04 2.80 -7.64
N LEU A 259 -4.88 3.19 -8.90
CA LEU A 259 -4.84 4.60 -9.30
C LEU A 259 -6.12 5.33 -8.93
N THR A 260 -7.29 4.72 -9.16
CA THR A 260 -8.58 5.31 -8.78
C THR A 260 -8.67 5.48 -7.27
N LEU A 261 -8.26 4.46 -6.51
CA LEU A 261 -8.27 4.48 -5.05
C LEU A 261 -7.36 5.57 -4.47
N ALA A 262 -6.22 5.85 -5.11
CA ALA A 262 -5.33 6.92 -4.69
C ALA A 262 -5.89 8.34 -4.89
N GLY A 263 -7.06 8.49 -5.55
CA GLY A 263 -7.71 9.78 -5.77
C GLY A 263 -7.09 10.64 -6.87
N GLU A 264 -6.14 10.10 -7.64
CA GLU A 264 -5.44 10.84 -8.69
C GLU A 264 -5.93 10.42 -10.09
N PRO A 265 -6.29 11.36 -10.99
CA PRO A 265 -6.16 11.08 -12.40
C PRO A 265 -4.65 10.93 -12.63
N ALA A 266 -4.18 9.71 -12.89
CA ALA A 266 -2.78 9.49 -13.24
C ALA A 266 -2.36 10.60 -14.21
N LYS A 267 -1.42 11.46 -13.80
CA LYS A 267 -0.89 12.48 -14.71
C LYS A 267 -0.46 11.71 -15.95
N ALA A 268 -1.10 12.00 -17.09
CA ALA A 268 -0.72 11.40 -18.37
C ALA A 268 0.79 11.60 -18.46
N GLY A 269 1.54 10.50 -18.40
CA GLY A 269 2.92 10.56 -17.88
C GLY A 269 3.90 11.23 -18.83
N GLY A 270 3.42 11.91 -19.88
CA GLY A 270 4.25 12.45 -20.97
C GLY A 270 5.06 11.38 -21.70
N TYR A 271 4.92 10.10 -21.33
CA TYR A 271 5.73 8.99 -21.83
C TYR A 271 5.31 8.52 -23.23
N GLY A 272 4.23 9.10 -23.81
CA GLY A 272 3.79 8.81 -25.17
C GLY A 272 3.19 7.42 -25.39
N TYR A 273 3.06 6.60 -24.34
CA TYR A 273 2.40 5.30 -24.43
C TYR A 273 0.88 5.50 -24.46
N VAL A 274 0.28 5.23 -25.61
CA VAL A 274 -1.17 5.07 -25.78
C VAL A 274 -1.42 3.61 -26.13
N LEU A 275 -2.57 3.05 -25.74
CA LEU A 275 -2.88 1.65 -26.03
C LEU A 275 -2.71 1.32 -27.53
N ALA A 276 -3.16 2.24 -28.38
CA ALA A 276 -3.06 2.18 -29.84
C ALA A 276 -1.62 2.12 -30.39
N SER A 277 -0.62 2.43 -29.58
CA SER A 277 0.79 2.31 -29.98
C SER A 277 1.31 0.87 -29.87
N PHE A 278 0.58 -0.06 -29.26
CA PHE A 278 0.99 -1.45 -29.14
C PHE A 278 0.54 -2.27 -30.35
N ALA A 279 1.46 -3.05 -30.91
CA ALA A 279 1.22 -3.86 -32.10
C ALA A 279 0.24 -5.04 -31.88
N ASP A 280 -0.15 -5.31 -30.64
CA ASP A 280 -1.08 -6.36 -30.23
C ASP A 280 -2.23 -5.84 -29.37
N GLU A 281 -2.59 -4.56 -29.53
CA GLU A 281 -3.67 -3.95 -28.75
C GLU A 281 -5.05 -4.59 -28.99
N GLU A 282 -5.24 -5.25 -30.14
CA GLU A 282 -6.44 -6.02 -30.47
C GLU A 282 -6.61 -7.27 -29.61
N GLN A 283 -5.52 -7.76 -29.00
CA GLN A 283 -5.56 -8.93 -28.10
C GLN A 283 -6.03 -8.56 -26.68
N VAL A 284 -6.11 -7.26 -26.37
CA VAL A 284 -6.60 -6.78 -25.08
C VAL A 284 -8.09 -7.08 -24.99
N SER A 285 -8.51 -7.80 -23.96
CA SER A 285 -9.93 -8.10 -23.83
C SER A 285 -10.78 -6.84 -23.61
N PRO A 286 -12.04 -6.83 -24.08
CA PRO A 286 -12.92 -5.67 -23.93
C PRO A 286 -13.04 -5.17 -22.48
N TRP A 287 -13.10 -6.08 -21.51
CA TRP A 287 -13.17 -5.75 -20.08
C TRP A 287 -11.90 -5.11 -19.52
N ALA A 288 -10.75 -5.33 -20.16
CA ALA A 288 -9.46 -4.81 -19.74
C ALA A 288 -9.09 -3.51 -20.47
N ARG A 289 -9.75 -3.18 -21.58
CA ARG A 289 -9.31 -2.14 -22.52
C ARG A 289 -9.13 -0.78 -21.86
N SER A 290 -10.13 -0.31 -21.12
CA SER A 290 -10.07 0.98 -20.41
C SER A 290 -8.95 1.01 -19.36
N ALA A 291 -8.75 -0.08 -18.63
CA ALA A 291 -7.68 -0.17 -17.65
C ALA A 291 -6.29 -0.21 -18.31
N ALA A 292 -6.14 -1.00 -19.38
CA ALA A 292 -4.91 -1.10 -20.16
C ALA A 292 -4.51 0.26 -20.73
N GLU A 293 -5.46 1.00 -21.29
CA GLU A 293 -5.25 2.36 -21.79
C GLU A 293 -4.79 3.31 -20.69
N ARG A 294 -5.46 3.32 -19.54
CA ARG A 294 -5.10 4.20 -18.41
C ARG A 294 -3.72 3.88 -17.85
N ILE A 295 -3.37 2.60 -17.72
CA ILE A 295 -2.06 2.17 -17.18
C ILE A 295 -0.92 2.40 -18.17
N ALA A 296 -1.17 2.23 -19.47
CA ALA A 296 -0.23 2.60 -20.51
C ALA A 296 0.01 4.11 -20.52
N ALA A 297 -1.05 4.93 -20.51
CA ALA A 297 -0.96 6.40 -20.48
C ALA A 297 -0.24 6.94 -19.24
N ALA A 298 -0.39 6.25 -18.09
CA ALA A 298 0.35 6.55 -16.87
C ALA A 298 1.84 6.14 -16.92
N GLY A 299 2.25 5.37 -17.93
CA GLY A 299 3.61 4.82 -18.06
C GLY A 299 3.95 3.76 -17.02
N ILE A 300 2.95 3.21 -16.33
CA ILE A 300 3.10 2.24 -15.24
C ILE A 300 3.42 0.86 -15.82
N MET A 301 2.60 0.40 -16.76
CA MET A 301 2.88 -0.80 -17.56
C MET A 301 3.38 -0.36 -18.93
N ARG A 302 4.60 -0.78 -19.25
CA ARG A 302 5.24 -0.52 -20.53
C ARG A 302 5.23 -1.79 -21.37
N GLY A 303 5.17 -1.63 -22.69
CA GLY A 303 5.33 -2.74 -23.62
C GLY A 303 6.77 -3.20 -23.73
N THR A 304 6.97 -4.24 -24.53
CA THR A 304 8.29 -4.78 -24.89
C THR A 304 9.03 -3.83 -25.85
N ALA A 305 10.31 -4.11 -26.12
CA ALA A 305 11.13 -3.32 -27.04
C ALA A 305 10.57 -3.33 -28.48
N ASP A 306 9.92 -4.42 -28.86
CA ASP A 306 9.19 -4.64 -30.11
C ASP A 306 7.76 -4.05 -30.11
N GLY A 307 7.43 -3.22 -29.10
CA GLY A 307 6.19 -2.45 -29.09
C GLY A 307 4.94 -3.28 -28.79
N ARG A 308 5.05 -4.35 -28.00
CA ARG A 308 3.91 -5.22 -27.65
C ARG A 308 3.52 -5.09 -26.19
N MET A 309 2.22 -5.09 -25.90
CA MET A 309 1.70 -5.14 -24.53
C MET A 309 1.68 -6.56 -23.96
N LEU A 310 1.51 -7.58 -24.82
CA LEU A 310 1.36 -8.99 -24.43
C LEU A 310 0.25 -9.21 -23.38
N PRO A 311 -1.01 -8.78 -23.63
CA PRO A 311 -2.05 -8.73 -22.59
C PRO A 311 -2.35 -10.10 -21.98
N LYS A 312 -2.24 -11.19 -22.75
CA LYS A 312 -2.50 -12.56 -22.32
C LYS A 312 -1.31 -13.26 -21.66
N ALA A 313 -0.11 -12.69 -21.76
CA ALA A 313 1.08 -13.29 -21.16
C ALA A 313 1.01 -13.19 -19.63
N PHE A 314 1.50 -14.23 -18.95
CA PHE A 314 1.66 -14.23 -17.50
C PHE A 314 2.84 -13.37 -17.08
N ALA A 315 2.62 -12.55 -16.06
CA ALA A 315 3.64 -11.64 -15.58
C ALA A 315 4.69 -12.32 -14.71
N THR A 316 5.88 -11.74 -14.69
CA THR A 316 6.97 -12.13 -13.80
C THR A 316 6.98 -11.32 -12.50
N ARG A 317 7.69 -11.83 -11.49
CA ARG A 317 7.95 -11.11 -10.24
C ARG A 317 8.66 -9.77 -10.46
N ALA A 318 9.58 -9.70 -11.42
CA ALA A 318 10.25 -8.44 -11.80
C ALA A 318 9.29 -7.42 -12.41
N GLU A 319 8.38 -7.86 -13.29
CA GLU A 319 7.34 -6.98 -13.87
C GLU A 319 6.37 -6.48 -12.79
N ALA A 320 5.97 -7.36 -11.86
CA ALA A 320 5.16 -6.98 -10.72
C ALA A 320 5.82 -5.91 -9.85
N ALA A 321 7.07 -6.12 -9.43
CA ALA A 321 7.80 -5.13 -8.63
C ALA A 321 7.96 -3.80 -9.38
N SER A 322 8.35 -3.84 -10.64
CA SER A 322 8.62 -2.63 -11.43
C SER A 322 7.35 -1.81 -11.70
N THR A 323 6.22 -2.47 -11.95
CA THR A 323 4.92 -1.78 -12.12
C THR A 323 4.41 -1.19 -10.80
N LEU A 324 4.60 -1.87 -9.67
CA LEU A 324 4.27 -1.32 -8.35
C LEU A 324 5.11 -0.08 -8.02
N LYS A 325 6.42 -0.10 -8.29
CA LYS A 325 7.29 1.07 -8.09
C LYS A 325 6.82 2.26 -8.92
N ARG A 326 6.49 2.04 -10.19
CA ARG A 326 5.97 3.11 -11.07
C ARG A 326 4.60 3.60 -10.63
N LEU A 327 3.71 2.72 -10.17
CA LEU A 327 2.42 3.11 -9.59
C LEU A 327 2.65 4.05 -8.40
N LEU A 328 3.47 3.65 -7.44
CA LEU A 328 3.74 4.44 -6.24
C LEU A 328 4.36 5.80 -6.55
N LEU A 329 5.22 5.90 -7.57
CA LEU A 329 5.72 7.18 -8.05
C LEU A 329 4.62 8.01 -8.73
N ALA A 330 3.79 7.39 -9.57
CA ALA A 330 2.72 8.08 -10.29
C ALA A 330 1.67 8.70 -9.36
N VAL A 331 1.41 8.09 -8.20
CA VAL A 331 0.49 8.60 -7.18
C VAL A 331 1.19 9.34 -6.02
N HIS A 332 2.50 9.62 -6.15
CA HIS A 332 3.29 10.31 -5.12
C HIS A 332 3.25 9.63 -3.73
N PHE A 333 3.25 8.30 -3.71
CA PHE A 333 3.27 7.47 -2.50
C PHE A 333 4.68 7.11 -2.05
N ILE A 334 5.67 7.28 -2.93
CA ILE A 334 7.11 7.24 -2.61
C ILE A 334 7.84 8.35 -3.37
N ASP A 335 9.02 8.72 -2.89
CA ASP A 335 9.95 9.58 -3.63
C ASP A 335 10.71 8.79 -4.71
N GLN A 336 11.25 9.53 -5.70
CA GLN A 336 12.16 8.98 -6.71
C GLN A 336 13.48 8.50 -6.10
#